data_AF-A0A1C5FLJ1-F1
#
_entry.id   AF-A0A1C5FLJ1-F1
#
_cell.length_a   1.000
_cell.length_b   1.000
_cell.length_c   1.000
_cell.angle_alpha   90.00
_cell.angle_beta   90.00
_cell.angle_gamma   90.00
#
_symmetry.space_group_name_H-M   'P 1'
#
loop_
_entity.id
_entity.type
_entity.pdbx_description
1 polymer ?
#
loop_
_entity_poly.entity_id
_entity_poly.type
_entity_poly.pdbx_seq_one_letter_code
_entity_poly.pdbx_strand_id
1 'polypeptide(L)'
;LGAGSRSPDRPLGVEAQAVVALCRERPRPVVEIAGIVRQSVLVTKIVISDLLDSGALVIALSADIEPNHPNVLEAVLVGLRNRFGDAKSA
;
A
#
# COMPACT_ATOMS: atom_id res chain seq x y z
N LEU A 1 7.35 12.49 18.16
CA LEU A 1 7.03 11.17 17.60
C LEU A 1 7.44 11.21 16.14
N GLY A 2 8.66 10.76 15.83
CA GLY A 2 9.23 10.91 14.49
C GLY A 2 8.55 9.94 13.52
N ALA A 3 8.13 10.46 12.36
CA ALA A 3 7.73 9.63 11.22
C ALA A 3 8.96 8.83 10.78
N GLY A 4 9.02 7.56 11.16
CA GLY A 4 10.04 6.65 10.65
C GLY A 4 9.75 6.37 9.19
N SER A 5 10.25 7.22 8.28
CA SER A 5 10.32 6.88 6.87
C SER A 5 11.29 5.70 6.73
N ARG A 6 10.78 4.48 6.84
CA ARG A 6 11.54 3.31 6.40
C ARG A 6 11.74 3.51 4.91
N SER A 7 13.00 3.70 4.52
CA SER A 7 13.37 3.87 3.12
C SER A 7 12.74 2.76 2.28
N PRO A 8 12.08 3.11 1.16
CA PRO A 8 11.46 2.12 0.26
C PRO A 8 12.49 1.13 -0.31
N ASP A 9 13.78 1.47 -0.25
CA ASP A 9 14.89 0.65 -0.75
C ASP A 9 15.49 -0.31 0.29
N ARG A 10 14.94 -0.38 1.53
CA ARG A 10 15.41 -1.37 2.49
C ARG A 10 15.05 -2.78 1.98
N PRO A 11 16.02 -3.72 1.90
CA PRO A 11 15.72 -5.09 1.53
C PRO A 11 14.63 -5.67 2.44
N LEU A 12 13.56 -6.17 1.82
CA LEU A 12 12.48 -6.82 2.54
C LEU A 12 13.00 -8.08 3.25
N GLY A 13 12.62 -8.28 4.51
CA GLY A 13 12.86 -9.54 5.20
C GLY A 13 12.14 -10.72 4.50
N VAL A 14 12.57 -11.95 4.78
CA VAL A 14 12.03 -13.17 4.13
C VAL A 14 10.50 -13.26 4.27
N GLU A 15 9.97 -12.93 5.45
CA GLU A 15 8.53 -12.90 5.70
C GLU A 15 7.80 -11.88 4.83
N ALA A 16 8.37 -10.67 4.69
CA ALA A 16 7.80 -9.61 3.88
C ALA A 16 7.81 -9.96 2.38
N GLN A 17 8.88 -10.58 1.89
CA GLN A 17 8.95 -11.06 0.50
C GLN A 17 7.88 -12.13 0.22
N ALA A 18 7.69 -13.07 1.15
CA ALA A 18 6.65 -14.10 1.02
C ALA A 18 5.24 -13.49 0.97
N VAL A 19 4.95 -12.51 1.84
CA VAL A 19 3.66 -11.79 1.83
C VAL A 19 3.44 -11.06 0.50
N VAL A 20 4.45 -10.34 -0.01
CA VAL A 20 4.36 -9.65 -1.31
C VAL A 20 4.11 -10.64 -2.46
N ALA A 21 4.80 -11.78 -2.48
CA ALA A 21 4.59 -12.81 -3.50
C ALA A 21 3.14 -13.33 -3.49
N LEU A 22 2.58 -13.61 -2.31
CA LEU A 22 1.20 -14.08 -2.15
C LEU A 22 0.17 -13.03 -2.61
N CYS A 23 0.41 -11.75 -2.32
CA CYS A 23 -0.49 -10.66 -2.70
C CYS A 23 -0.38 -10.26 -4.18
N ARG A 24 0.74 -10.56 -4.87
CA ARG A 24 0.88 -10.36 -6.32
C ARG A 24 -0.04 -11.25 -7.14
N GLU A 25 -0.34 -12.45 -6.66
CA GLU A 25 -1.24 -13.38 -7.35
C GLU A 25 -2.70 -12.92 -7.28
N ARG A 26 -3.14 -12.50 -6.08
CA ARG A 26 -4.46 -11.93 -5.83
C ARG A 26 -4.52 -11.28 -4.45
N PRO A 27 -5.51 -10.40 -4.19
CA PRO A 27 -5.87 -10.01 -2.83
C PRO A 27 -6.20 -11.25 -1.97
N ARG A 28 -5.67 -11.27 -0.74
CA ARG A 28 -5.88 -12.35 0.24
C ARG A 28 -6.21 -11.76 1.61
N PRO A 29 -7.12 -12.37 2.38
CA PRO A 29 -7.38 -11.93 3.75
C PRO A 29 -6.17 -12.25 4.65
N VAL A 30 -5.96 -11.43 5.66
CA VAL A 30 -4.83 -11.54 6.61
C VAL A 30 -4.70 -12.95 7.22
N VAL A 31 -5.84 -13.58 7.54
CA VAL A 31 -5.87 -14.93 8.13
C VAL A 31 -5.37 -16.00 7.16
N GLU A 32 -5.65 -15.85 5.87
CA GLU A 32 -5.16 -16.78 4.84
C GLU A 32 -3.65 -16.64 4.70
N ILE A 33 -3.15 -15.38 4.63
CA ILE A 33 -1.71 -15.09 4.57
C ILE A 33 -1.00 -15.71 5.78
N ALA A 34 -1.51 -15.46 6.99
CA ALA A 34 -0.94 -15.98 8.24
C ALA A 34 -0.85 -17.51 8.25
N GLY A 35 -1.91 -18.19 7.78
CA GLY A 35 -1.93 -19.64 7.65
C GLY A 35 -0.88 -20.18 6.67
N ILE A 36 -0.69 -19.51 5.53
CA ILE A 36 0.27 -19.93 4.50
C ILE A 36 1.72 -19.72 4.96
N VAL A 37 2.02 -18.54 5.51
CA VAL A 37 3.38 -18.23 5.99
C VAL A 37 3.69 -18.87 7.35
N ARG A 38 2.72 -19.59 7.94
CA ARG A 38 2.81 -20.26 9.25
C ARG A 38 3.19 -19.33 10.39
N GLN A 39 2.71 -18.09 10.35
CA GLN A 39 2.88 -17.10 11.40
C GLN A 39 1.56 -16.83 12.14
N SER A 40 1.66 -16.25 13.33
CA SER A 40 0.47 -15.73 14.00
C SER A 40 -0.15 -14.59 13.18
N VAL A 41 -1.47 -14.41 13.32
CA VAL A 41 -2.19 -13.28 12.69
C VAL A 41 -1.61 -11.94 13.16
N LEU A 42 -1.16 -11.85 14.41
CA LEU A 42 -0.58 -10.62 14.96
C LEU A 42 0.74 -10.25 14.28
N VAL A 43 1.67 -11.21 14.16
CA VAL A 43 2.95 -11.00 13.46
C VAL A 43 2.71 -10.65 11.99
N THR A 44 1.81 -11.39 11.34
CA THR A 44 1.45 -11.14 9.94
C THR A 44 0.89 -9.73 9.73
N LYS A 45 0.07 -9.23 10.66
CA LYS A 45 -0.43 -7.84 10.60
C LYS A 45 0.68 -6.80 10.70
N ILE A 46 1.66 -6.99 11.58
CA ILE A 46 2.79 -6.05 11.73
C ILE A 46 3.57 -5.96 10.41
N VAL A 47 3.86 -7.11 9.79
CA VAL A 47 4.55 -7.16 8.49
C VAL A 47 3.73 -6.49 7.39
N ILE A 48 2.42 -6.75 7.34
CA ILE A 48 1.52 -6.09 6.37
C ILE A 48 1.48 -4.58 6.60
N SER A 49 1.42 -4.10 7.84
CA SER A 49 1.46 -2.67 8.16
C SER A 49 2.75 -2.02 7.67
N ASP A 50 3.91 -2.63 7.95
CA ASP A 50 5.20 -2.14 7.45
C ASP A 50 5.24 -2.11 5.91
N LEU A 51 4.61 -3.08 5.24
CA LEU A 51 4.50 -3.14 3.78
C LEU A 51 3.53 -2.10 3.19
N LEU A 52 2.43 -1.79 3.89
CA LEU A 52 1.51 -0.72 3.51
C LEU A 52 2.18 0.66 3.68
N ASP A 53 2.87 0.87 4.79
CA ASP A 53 3.56 2.14 5.10
C ASP A 53 4.70 2.42 4.10
N SER A 54 5.37 1.38 3.61
CA SER A 54 6.40 1.48 2.56
C SER A 54 5.84 1.55 1.14
N GLY A 55 4.52 1.38 0.95
CA GLY A 55 3.87 1.36 -0.36
C GLY A 55 4.11 0.08 -1.17
N ALA A 56 4.72 -0.95 -0.58
CA ALA A 56 4.91 -2.25 -1.22
C ALA A 56 3.60 -3.05 -1.36
N LEU A 57 2.60 -2.72 -0.54
CA LEU A 57 1.22 -3.21 -0.66
C LEU A 57 0.24 -2.05 -0.71
N VAL A 58 -0.94 -2.34 -1.26
CA VAL A 58 -2.12 -1.47 -1.19
C VAL A 58 -3.30 -2.27 -0.64
N ILE A 59 -4.24 -1.59 0.02
CA ILE A 59 -5.48 -2.22 0.45
C ILE A 59 -6.38 -2.41 -0.77
N ALA A 60 -6.73 -3.66 -1.07
CA ALA A 60 -7.72 -3.95 -2.09
C ALA A 60 -9.10 -3.46 -1.60
N LEU A 61 -9.68 -2.49 -2.32
CA LEU A 61 -11.07 -2.10 -2.13
C LEU A 61 -11.98 -3.15 -2.77
N SER A 62 -13.13 -3.43 -2.15
CA SER A 62 -14.15 -4.29 -2.75
C SER A 62 -14.57 -3.72 -4.10
N ALA A 63 -14.76 -4.60 -5.09
CA ALA A 63 -15.18 -4.23 -6.46
C ALA A 63 -16.55 -3.53 -6.51
N ASP A 64 -17.34 -3.62 -5.44
CA ASP A 64 -18.63 -2.92 -5.28
C ASP A 64 -18.47 -1.41 -5.06
N ILE A 65 -17.24 -0.94 -4.86
CA ILE A 65 -16.91 0.49 -4.93
C ILE A 65 -16.71 0.80 -6.40
N GLU A 66 -17.80 1.25 -7.04
CA GLU A 66 -17.80 1.76 -8.40
C GLU A 66 -16.59 2.70 -8.56
N PRO A 67 -15.65 2.40 -9.48
CA PRO A 67 -14.46 3.21 -9.61
C PRO A 67 -14.89 4.62 -10.01
N ASN A 68 -14.58 5.57 -9.13
CA ASN A 68 -14.76 7.00 -9.27
C ASN A 68 -14.77 7.43 -10.74
N HIS A 69 -15.80 8.21 -11.09
CA HIS A 69 -15.89 8.89 -12.38
C HIS A 69 -14.51 9.44 -12.79
N PRO A 70 -13.92 9.01 -13.92
CA PRO A 70 -12.57 9.40 -14.32
C PRO A 70 -12.39 10.94 -14.37
N ASN A 71 -13.50 11.64 -14.59
CA ASN A 71 -13.60 13.09 -14.56
C ASN A 71 -13.23 13.71 -13.19
N VAL A 72 -13.42 13.00 -12.07
CA VAL A 72 -13.06 13.48 -10.73
C VAL A 72 -11.55 13.48 -10.55
N LEU A 73 -10.85 12.43 -10.98
CA LEU A 73 -9.39 12.39 -10.90
C LEU A 73 -8.77 13.49 -11.76
N GLU A 74 -9.30 13.69 -12.97
CA GLU A 74 -8.88 14.81 -13.84
C GLU A 74 -9.17 16.17 -13.21
N ALA A 75 -10.36 16.37 -12.63
CA ALA A 75 -10.70 17.61 -11.95
C ALA A 75 -9.79 17.89 -10.74
N VAL A 76 -9.43 16.86 -9.97
CA VAL A 76 -8.50 16.98 -8.84
C VAL A 76 -7.09 17.31 -9.35
N LEU A 77 -6.61 16.63 -10.40
CA LEU A 77 -5.30 16.92 -11.01
C LEU A 77 -5.22 18.35 -11.54
N VAL A 78 -6.25 18.82 -12.24
CA VAL A 78 -6.36 20.21 -12.71
C VAL A 78 -6.35 21.17 -11.52
N GLY A 79 -7.14 20.88 -10.47
CA GLY A 79 -7.19 21.71 -9.26
C GLY A 79 -5.84 21.79 -8.55
N LEU A 80 -5.11 20.68 -8.43
CA LEU A 80 -3.79 20.64 -7.82
C LEU A 80 -2.76 21.42 -8.66
N ARG A 81 -2.77 21.26 -9.98
CA ARG A 81 -1.90 22.04 -10.89
C ARG A 81 -2.21 23.53 -10.82
N ASN A 82 -3.47 23.92 -10.70
CA ASN A 82 -3.84 25.34 -10.57
C ASN A 82 -3.45 25.92 -9.20
N ARG A 83 -3.52 25.12 -8.13
CA ARG A 83 -3.19 25.58 -6.77
C ARG A 83 -1.69 25.61 -6.49
N PHE A 84 -0.92 24.74 -7.15
CA PHE A 84 0.48 24.49 -6.80
C PHE A 84 1.44 24.50 -8.00
N GLY A 85 0.97 24.75 -9.23
CA GLY A 85 1.78 24.66 -10.45
C GLY A 85 2.93 25.67 -10.55
N ASP A 86 2.88 26.76 -9.80
CA ASP A 86 3.95 27.77 -9.72
C ASP A 86 4.93 27.50 -8.57
N ALA A 87 4.71 26.46 -7.77
CA ALA A 87 5.68 26.04 -6.76
C ALA A 87 6.86 25.37 -7.48
N LYS A 88 7.84 26.18 -7.89
CA LYS A 88 9.14 25.70 -8.38
C LYS A 88 9.64 24.59 -7.46
N SER A 89 9.96 23.44 -8.05
CA SER A 89 10.74 22.40 -7.39
C SER A 89 12.01 23.04 -6.82
N ALA A 90 12.03 23.17 -5.49
CA ALA A 90 13.19 23.56 -4.71
C ALA A 90 13.91 22.30 -4.23
#